data_AF-A0A7K3RVS1-F1
#
_entry.id   AF-A0A7K3RVS1-F1
#
_cell.length_a   1.000
_cell.length_b   1.000
_cell.length_c   1.000
_cell.angle_alpha   90.00
_cell.angle_beta   90.00
_cell.angle_gamma   90.00
#
_symmetry.space_group_name_H-M   'P 1'
#
loop_
_entity.id
_entity.type
_entity.pdbx_description
1 polymer ?
#
loop_
_entity_poly.entity_id
_entity_poly.type
_entity_poly.pdbx_seq_one_letter_code
_entity_poly.pdbx_strand_id
1 'polypeptide(L)'
;METGERWAYRATPKELGGAVRQVEIVRVRGSGRSGNIHVRFLDGDEAGLQEWVSPSCLVASWNDVDSFRADDTAELTLAEASREVRGSTDFEAVRMILGFVRPKNRLRLRRTVADAGVLELSRLDETAPLIGLDPAELRGDAMVYENRHGLCLAGWPVTERVARQVAGRLADEILPEADRKQQGIEQERAQSSWYSYSRRDDRKLDAESAVMRTVRAWCGEDKADRYDELVALRAEVIRLGELVEKAAKALRDRGHGVIASTIERDLGVHIATLDPDVRR
;
A
#
# COMPACT_ATOMS: atom_id res chain seq x y z
N MET A 1 5.12 25.59 21.99
CA MET A 1 5.32 24.81 23.23
C MET A 1 6.26 25.56 24.11
N GLU A 2 5.66 26.42 24.91
CA GLU A 2 6.33 27.34 25.82
C GLU A 2 5.84 27.09 27.24
N THR A 3 6.66 27.47 28.22
CA THR A 3 6.28 27.40 29.64
C THR A 3 5.03 28.25 29.89
N GLY A 4 4.07 27.70 30.62
CA GLY A 4 2.79 28.33 30.95
C GLY A 4 1.66 28.01 29.97
N GLU A 5 1.95 27.44 28.80
CA GLU A 5 0.91 26.97 27.87
C GLU A 5 0.12 25.79 28.48
N ARG A 6 -1.18 25.75 28.18
CA ARG A 6 -2.07 24.65 28.58
C ARG A 6 -2.31 23.70 27.43
N TRP A 7 -2.20 22.41 27.71
CA TRP A 7 -2.25 21.35 26.71
C TRP A 7 -3.18 20.23 27.16
N ALA A 8 -3.77 19.55 26.19
CA ALA A 8 -4.47 18.29 26.38
C ALA A 8 -3.44 17.15 26.42
N TYR A 9 -3.42 16.42 27.53
CA TYR A 9 -2.54 15.28 27.77
C TYR A 9 -3.26 13.94 27.61
N ARG A 10 -2.63 13.01 26.88
CA ARG A 10 -3.02 11.60 26.76
C ARG A 10 -1.79 10.72 26.95
N ALA A 11 -1.84 9.81 27.94
CA ALA A 11 -0.71 8.93 28.26
C ALA A 11 -0.33 8.02 27.07
N THR A 12 -1.34 7.52 26.35
CA THR A 12 -1.17 6.75 25.11
C THR A 12 -1.62 7.60 23.94
N PRO A 13 -0.72 8.29 23.22
CA PRO A 13 -1.11 9.25 22.16
C PRO A 13 -1.98 8.64 21.06
N LYS A 14 -1.82 7.34 20.80
CA LYS A 14 -2.50 6.59 19.74
C LYS A 14 -3.83 5.96 20.18
N GLU A 15 -4.22 6.13 21.43
CA GLU A 15 -5.50 5.64 21.95
C GLU A 15 -6.61 6.61 21.54
N LEU A 16 -7.17 6.40 20.36
CA LEU A 16 -8.27 7.20 19.80
C LEU A 16 -9.51 7.15 20.71
N GLY A 17 -10.17 8.29 20.88
CA GLY A 17 -11.31 8.48 21.79
C GLY A 17 -10.96 8.45 23.28
N GLY A 18 -9.69 8.23 23.65
CA GLY A 18 -9.25 8.20 25.04
C GLY A 18 -9.42 9.56 25.73
N ALA A 19 -9.73 9.53 27.03
CA ALA A 19 -9.86 10.75 27.82
C ALA A 19 -8.56 11.59 27.78
N VAL A 20 -8.71 12.91 27.67
CA VAL A 20 -7.61 13.87 27.75
C VAL A 20 -7.73 14.70 29.01
N ARG A 21 -6.59 15.00 29.63
CA ARG A 21 -6.48 15.78 30.87
C ARG A 21 -5.82 17.12 30.62
N GLN A 22 -6.17 18.13 31.39
CA GLN A 22 -5.57 19.45 31.27
C GLN A 22 -4.23 19.50 31.99
N VAL A 23 -3.17 19.87 31.27
CA VAL A 23 -1.85 20.08 31.87
C VAL A 23 -1.28 21.44 31.51
N GLU A 24 -0.41 21.97 32.35
CA GLU A 24 0.36 23.19 32.11
C GLU A 24 1.84 22.86 31.94
N ILE A 25 2.50 23.43 30.94
CA ILE A 25 3.94 23.24 30.74
C ILE A 25 4.70 24.03 31.81
N VAL A 26 5.43 23.34 32.67
CA VAL A 26 6.27 23.95 33.73
C VAL A 26 7.70 24.19 33.23
N ARG A 27 8.24 23.27 32.43
CA ARG A 27 9.60 23.39 31.91
C ARG A 27 9.78 22.58 30.63
N VAL A 28 10.45 23.18 29.65
CA VAL A 28 10.90 22.49 28.44
C VAL A 28 12.41 22.20 28.58
N ARG A 29 12.84 20.95 28.38
CA ARG A 29 14.28 20.62 28.36
C ARG A 29 14.82 20.81 26.94
N GLY A 30 16.00 21.44 26.81
CA GLY A 30 16.68 21.67 25.52
C GLY A 30 17.04 20.38 24.78
N SER A 31 17.38 20.54 23.49
CA SER A 31 17.44 19.57 22.38
C SER A 31 18.35 18.34 22.53
N GLY A 32 18.16 17.52 23.58
CA GLY A 32 18.72 16.18 23.71
C GLY A 32 17.77 15.09 23.19
N ARG A 33 18.29 13.87 23.00
CA ARG A 33 17.64 12.70 22.33
C ARG A 33 16.23 12.28 22.82
N SER A 34 15.71 12.82 23.92
CA SER A 34 14.36 12.51 24.40
C SER A 34 13.43 13.71 24.60
N GLY A 35 13.86 14.97 24.44
CA GLY A 35 12.97 16.14 24.37
C GLY A 35 11.83 16.25 25.40
N ASN A 36 11.96 15.64 26.59
CA ASN A 36 10.84 15.53 27.53
C ASN A 36 10.37 16.91 28.00
N ILE A 37 9.07 17.01 28.29
CA ILE A 37 8.41 18.24 28.74
C ILE A 37 7.91 18.00 30.16
N HIS A 38 8.27 18.89 31.07
CA HIS A 38 7.78 18.86 32.44
C HIS A 38 6.44 19.54 32.49
N VAL A 39 5.42 18.81 32.92
CA VAL A 39 4.03 19.28 32.97
C VAL A 39 3.48 19.20 34.38
N ARG A 40 2.48 20.02 34.67
CA ARG A 40 1.69 19.99 35.90
C ARG A 40 0.24 19.71 35.56
N PHE A 41 -0.35 18.69 36.18
CA PHE A 41 -1.77 18.38 36.01
C PHE A 41 -2.64 19.43 36.69
N LEU A 42 -3.66 19.91 35.98
CA LEU A 42 -4.57 20.95 36.46
C LEU A 42 -5.92 20.40 36.94
N ASP A 43 -6.26 19.17 36.57
CA ASP A 43 -7.54 18.52 36.84
C ASP A 43 -7.40 17.05 37.30
N GLY A 44 -8.46 16.52 37.91
CA GLY A 44 -8.56 15.12 38.36
C GLY A 44 -7.82 14.79 39.66
N ASP A 45 -7.68 13.50 39.95
CA ASP A 45 -7.08 12.99 41.19
C ASP A 45 -5.57 13.27 41.29
N GLU A 46 -4.93 13.56 40.15
CA GLU A 46 -3.51 13.91 40.05
C GLU A 46 -3.28 15.43 40.01
N ALA A 47 -4.31 16.26 40.27
CA ALA A 47 -4.17 17.71 40.23
C ALA A 47 -3.01 18.19 41.12
N GLY A 48 -2.11 18.98 40.53
CA GLY A 48 -0.89 19.47 41.18
C GLY A 48 0.33 18.56 41.04
N LEU A 49 0.16 17.30 40.62
CA LEU A 49 1.28 16.40 40.29
C LEU A 49 2.09 16.98 39.13
N GLN A 50 3.41 16.83 39.21
CA GLN A 50 4.33 17.24 38.15
C GLN A 50 5.14 16.04 37.66
N GLU A 51 5.24 15.89 36.34
CA GLU A 51 5.93 14.76 35.71
C GLU A 51 6.62 15.19 34.41
N TRP A 52 7.66 14.45 34.03
CA TRP A 52 8.27 14.53 32.71
C TRP A 52 7.55 13.61 31.74
N VAL A 53 6.88 14.18 30.74
CA VAL A 53 6.17 13.44 29.70
C VAL A 53 6.85 13.57 28.34
N SER A 54 6.59 12.62 27.45
CA SER A 54 6.98 12.74 26.04
C SER A 54 6.16 13.86 25.36
N PRO A 55 6.75 14.67 24.47
CA PRO A 55 6.01 15.65 23.67
C PRO A 55 4.83 15.05 22.91
N SER A 56 4.95 13.78 22.48
CA SER A 56 3.88 13.07 21.77
C SER A 56 2.60 12.90 22.60
N CYS A 57 2.69 12.94 23.93
CA CYS A 57 1.54 12.83 24.83
C CYS A 57 0.73 14.13 24.94
N LEU A 58 1.25 15.24 24.40
CA LEU A 58 0.58 16.53 24.36
C LEU A 58 -0.06 16.71 22.98
N VAL A 59 -1.34 16.33 22.89
CA VAL A 59 -2.02 16.07 21.60
C VAL A 59 -2.65 17.31 20.97
N ALA A 60 -2.99 18.32 21.79
CA ALA A 60 -3.52 19.60 21.32
C ALA A 60 -3.32 20.69 22.37
N SER A 61 -3.29 21.96 21.92
CA SER A 61 -3.50 23.10 22.81
C SER A 61 -4.86 22.96 23.50
N TRP A 62 -4.94 23.35 24.78
CA TRP A 62 -6.21 23.28 25.49
C TRP A 62 -7.29 24.18 24.87
N ASN A 63 -6.89 25.27 24.22
CA ASN A 63 -7.84 26.14 23.52
C ASN A 63 -8.50 25.45 22.32
N ASP A 64 -7.85 24.42 21.76
CA ASP A 64 -8.34 23.66 20.59
C ASP A 64 -8.80 22.24 20.98
N VAL A 65 -9.05 21.99 22.28
CA VAL A 65 -9.34 20.65 22.81
C VAL A 65 -10.66 20.10 22.28
N ASP A 66 -11.68 20.93 22.12
CA ASP A 66 -13.00 20.48 21.64
C ASP A 66 -12.95 20.12 20.15
N SER A 67 -12.25 20.91 19.34
CA SER A 67 -11.97 20.54 17.95
C SER A 67 -11.13 19.26 17.85
N PHE A 68 -10.12 19.12 18.71
CA PHE A 68 -9.33 17.87 18.76
C PHE A 68 -10.20 16.66 19.10
N ARG A 69 -11.10 16.79 20.09
CA ARG A 69 -12.03 15.71 20.49
C ARG A 69 -12.98 15.33 19.35
N ALA A 70 -13.44 16.31 18.57
CA ALA A 70 -14.27 16.04 17.39
C ALA A 70 -13.49 15.26 16.32
N ASP A 71 -12.28 15.70 15.97
CA ASP A 71 -11.39 15.00 15.03
C ASP A 71 -11.09 13.57 15.50
N ASP A 72 -10.75 13.40 16.78
CA ASP A 72 -10.39 12.13 17.40
C ASP A 72 -11.58 11.15 17.48
N THR A 73 -12.80 11.66 17.71
CA THR A 73 -14.03 10.85 17.69
C THR A 73 -14.40 10.41 16.28
N ALA A 74 -14.25 11.30 15.29
CA ALA A 74 -14.50 10.96 13.89
C ALA A 74 -13.50 9.91 13.39
N GLU A 75 -12.23 10.07 13.73
CA GLU A 75 -11.18 9.09 13.40
C GLU A 75 -11.42 7.74 14.09
N LEU A 76 -11.80 7.72 15.38
CA LEU A 76 -12.20 6.49 16.07
C LEU A 76 -13.35 5.77 15.35
N THR A 77 -14.38 6.52 14.96
CA THR A 77 -15.55 5.96 14.26
C THR A 77 -15.13 5.26 12.97
N LEU A 78 -14.27 5.89 12.17
CA LEU A 78 -13.73 5.29 10.95
C LEU A 78 -12.87 4.05 11.24
N ALA A 79 -12.02 4.12 12.27
CA ALA A 79 -11.14 3.03 12.66
C ALA A 79 -11.93 1.80 13.14
N GLU A 80 -12.95 1.97 13.98
CA GLU A 80 -13.81 0.89 14.46
C GLU A 80 -14.59 0.22 13.33
N ALA A 81 -15.12 1.02 12.40
CA ALA A 81 -15.82 0.50 11.21
C ALA A 81 -14.90 -0.21 10.21
N SER A 82 -13.57 -0.06 10.33
CA SER A 82 -12.60 -0.59 9.36
C SER A 82 -11.74 -1.72 9.90
N ARG A 83 -11.43 -1.76 11.20
CA ARG A 83 -10.36 -2.61 11.77
C ARG A 83 -10.49 -4.10 11.51
N GLU A 84 -11.71 -4.61 11.34
CA GLU A 84 -11.99 -6.04 11.17
C GLU A 84 -11.48 -6.61 9.84
N VAL A 85 -11.17 -5.74 8.87
CA VAL A 85 -10.65 -6.19 7.57
C VAL A 85 -9.19 -6.63 7.63
N ARG A 86 -8.49 -6.37 8.73
CA ARG A 86 -7.07 -6.72 8.87
C ARG A 86 -6.87 -8.23 8.69
N GLY A 87 -5.98 -8.58 7.78
CA GLY A 87 -5.67 -9.98 7.46
C GLY A 87 -6.66 -10.63 6.50
N SER A 88 -7.66 -9.90 6.00
CA SER A 88 -8.49 -10.35 4.89
C SER A 88 -7.72 -10.31 3.57
N THR A 89 -8.17 -11.10 2.60
CA THR A 89 -7.67 -11.08 1.23
C THR A 89 -7.80 -9.70 0.60
N ASP A 90 -8.93 -9.02 0.83
CA ASP A 90 -9.20 -7.70 0.25
C ASP A 90 -8.27 -6.63 0.83
N PHE A 91 -7.96 -6.70 2.14
CA PHE A 91 -6.98 -5.82 2.77
C PHE A 91 -5.59 -5.96 2.15
N GLU A 92 -5.13 -7.19 1.92
CA GLU A 92 -3.85 -7.44 1.28
C GLU A 92 -3.84 -7.04 -0.20
N ALA A 93 -4.96 -7.19 -0.91
CA ALA A 93 -5.13 -6.72 -2.28
C ALA A 93 -5.03 -5.19 -2.36
N VAL A 94 -5.80 -4.47 -1.53
CA VAL A 94 -5.71 -3.00 -1.40
C VAL A 94 -4.27 -2.57 -1.09
N ARG A 95 -3.61 -3.24 -0.14
CA ARG A 95 -2.23 -2.92 0.23
C ARG A 95 -1.27 -3.06 -0.95
N MET A 96 -1.42 -4.10 -1.76
CA MET A 96 -0.62 -4.29 -2.97
C MET A 96 -0.91 -3.19 -4.00
N ILE A 97 -2.18 -2.96 -4.32
CA ILE A 97 -2.63 -2.01 -5.36
C ILE A 97 -2.19 -0.58 -5.03
N LEU A 98 -2.44 -0.11 -3.80
CA LEU A 98 -2.01 1.22 -3.38
C LEU A 98 -0.48 1.37 -3.36
N GLY A 99 0.26 0.26 -3.37
CA GLY A 99 1.69 0.21 -3.63
C GLY A 99 2.10 0.70 -5.02
N PHE A 100 1.21 0.79 -5.98
CA PHE A 100 1.52 1.30 -7.33
C PHE A 100 1.34 2.80 -7.45
N VAL A 101 0.49 3.41 -6.62
CA VAL A 101 0.22 4.85 -6.69
C VAL A 101 1.49 5.67 -6.44
N ARG A 102 1.68 6.70 -7.26
CA ARG A 102 2.74 7.69 -7.14
C ARG A 102 2.12 9.09 -7.13
N PRO A 103 2.65 10.04 -6.34
CA PRO A 103 3.73 9.88 -5.36
C PRO A 103 3.36 9.07 -4.11
N LYS A 104 4.34 8.42 -3.47
CA LYS A 104 4.14 7.49 -2.34
C LYS A 104 3.59 8.13 -1.06
N ASN A 105 3.70 9.45 -0.91
CA ASN A 105 3.23 10.18 0.25
C ASN A 105 1.79 10.69 0.11
N ARG A 106 1.11 10.44 -1.02
CA ARG A 106 -0.27 10.91 -1.24
C ARG A 106 -1.33 10.01 -0.62
N LEU A 107 -1.12 8.70 -0.72
CA LEU A 107 -2.01 7.67 -0.19
C LEU A 107 -1.26 6.79 0.80
N ARG A 108 -1.79 6.65 2.01
CA ARG A 108 -1.24 5.74 3.02
C ARG A 108 -2.34 4.91 3.65
N LEU A 109 -2.31 3.60 3.38
CA LEU A 109 -3.15 2.64 4.09
C LEU A 109 -2.59 2.37 5.48
N ARG A 110 -3.39 2.58 6.51
CA ARG A 110 -3.05 2.23 7.88
C ARG A 110 -3.14 0.71 8.09
N ARG A 111 -2.25 0.20 8.95
CA ARG A 111 -1.98 -1.25 9.10
C ARG A 111 -1.94 -1.74 10.54
N THR A 112 -2.09 -0.84 11.51
CA THR A 112 -2.00 -1.23 12.91
C THR A 112 -3.27 -1.96 13.33
N VAL A 113 -3.23 -2.65 14.47
CA VAL A 113 -4.42 -3.38 14.96
C VAL A 113 -5.60 -2.43 15.21
N ALA A 114 -5.31 -1.21 15.63
CA ALA A 114 -6.32 -0.24 16.04
C ALA A 114 -7.06 0.41 14.86
N ASP A 115 -6.41 0.54 13.69
CA ASP A 115 -6.88 1.39 12.60
C ASP A 115 -6.64 0.81 11.20
N ALA A 116 -6.41 -0.50 11.09
CA ALA A 116 -6.27 -1.16 9.80
C ALA A 116 -7.50 -0.91 8.91
N GLY A 117 -7.24 -0.63 7.63
CA GLY A 117 -8.27 -0.37 6.63
C GLY A 117 -8.61 1.11 6.44
N VAL A 118 -8.17 1.99 7.35
CA VAL A 118 -8.28 3.44 7.14
C VAL A 118 -7.24 3.90 6.11
N LEU A 119 -7.70 4.62 5.09
CA LEU A 119 -6.86 5.24 4.08
C LEU A 119 -6.66 6.72 4.40
N GLU A 120 -5.42 7.15 4.41
CA GLU A 120 -5.05 8.56 4.49
C GLU A 120 -4.81 9.11 3.10
N LEU A 121 -5.51 10.20 2.77
CA LEU A 121 -5.36 10.98 1.55
C LEU A 121 -4.82 12.37 1.90
N SER A 122 -3.57 12.61 1.55
CA SER A 122 -2.93 13.92 1.74
C SER A 122 -3.36 14.87 0.64
N ARG A 123 -3.87 16.07 0.98
CA ARG A 123 -4.31 17.09 0.01
C ARG A 123 -5.31 16.51 -1.00
N LEU A 124 -6.53 16.28 -0.54
CA LEU A 124 -7.57 15.57 -1.28
C LEU A 124 -7.77 16.10 -2.71
N ASP A 125 -7.81 17.42 -2.88
CA ASP A 125 -8.03 18.06 -4.19
C ASP A 125 -6.91 17.80 -5.20
N GLU A 126 -5.68 17.61 -4.72
CA GLU A 126 -4.55 17.26 -5.59
C GLU A 126 -4.49 15.74 -5.83
N THR A 127 -4.88 14.94 -4.85
CA THR A 127 -4.69 13.48 -4.86
C THR A 127 -5.81 12.73 -5.57
N ALA A 128 -7.08 13.13 -5.38
CA ALA A 128 -8.21 12.42 -5.98
C ALA A 128 -8.17 12.41 -7.53
N PRO A 129 -7.80 13.51 -8.23
CA PRO A 129 -7.70 13.48 -9.68
C PRO A 129 -6.60 12.54 -10.20
N LEU A 130 -5.50 12.35 -9.46
CA LEU A 130 -4.41 11.44 -9.86
C LEU A 130 -4.87 9.98 -9.93
N ILE A 131 -5.85 9.62 -9.09
CA ILE A 131 -6.46 8.30 -9.03
C ILE A 131 -7.82 8.24 -9.74
N GLY A 132 -8.19 9.30 -10.47
CA GLY A 132 -9.41 9.35 -11.26
C GLY A 132 -10.69 9.40 -10.43
N LEU A 133 -10.68 10.14 -9.32
CA LEU A 133 -11.82 10.38 -8.44
C LEU A 133 -12.11 11.87 -8.32
N ASP A 134 -13.37 12.22 -8.03
CA ASP A 134 -13.77 13.59 -7.72
C ASP A 134 -13.59 13.88 -6.22
N PRO A 135 -12.80 14.90 -5.84
CA PRO A 135 -12.69 15.35 -4.45
C PRO A 135 -14.05 15.69 -3.80
N ALA A 136 -14.98 16.29 -4.54
CA ALA A 136 -16.27 16.70 -4.00
C ALA A 136 -17.16 15.49 -3.67
N GLU A 137 -17.17 14.47 -4.53
CA GLU A 137 -17.86 13.21 -4.27
C GLU A 137 -17.27 12.49 -3.04
N LEU A 138 -15.94 12.46 -2.91
CA LEU A 138 -15.29 11.84 -1.74
C LEU A 138 -15.67 12.56 -0.44
N ARG A 139 -15.71 13.90 -0.42
CA ARG A 139 -16.13 14.66 0.78
C ARG A 139 -17.59 14.44 1.15
N GLY A 140 -18.43 14.10 0.18
CA GLY A 140 -19.85 13.79 0.42
C GLY A 140 -20.10 12.41 1.02
N ASP A 141 -19.10 11.53 1.06
CA ASP A 141 -19.26 10.16 1.57
C ASP A 141 -19.18 10.14 3.10
N ALA A 142 -20.15 9.47 3.74
CA ALA A 142 -20.22 9.38 5.21
C ALA A 142 -19.02 8.64 5.85
N MET A 143 -18.31 7.83 5.06
CA MET A 143 -17.09 7.14 5.48
C MET A 143 -15.82 7.93 5.14
N VAL A 144 -15.95 9.23 4.92
CA VAL A 144 -14.83 10.16 4.72
C VAL A 144 -14.89 11.29 5.74
N TYR A 145 -13.73 11.61 6.29
CA TYR A 145 -13.57 12.70 7.25
C TYR A 145 -12.31 13.50 6.91
N GLU A 146 -12.45 14.80 6.69
CA GLU A 146 -11.32 15.72 6.52
C GLU A 146 -11.07 16.45 7.85
N ASN A 147 -9.91 16.22 8.44
CA ASN A 147 -9.56 16.84 9.72
C ASN A 147 -9.13 18.31 9.54
N ARG A 148 -8.98 19.02 10.65
CA ARG A 148 -8.59 20.45 10.65
C ARG A 148 -7.23 20.76 10.01
N HIS A 149 -6.40 19.74 9.77
CA HIS A 149 -5.08 19.87 9.15
C HIS A 149 -5.10 19.56 7.64
N GLY A 150 -6.28 19.34 7.04
CA GLY A 150 -6.43 19.01 5.63
C GLY A 150 -6.00 17.58 5.28
N LEU A 151 -5.90 16.70 6.28
CA LEU A 151 -5.72 15.27 6.06
C LEU A 151 -7.11 14.64 5.95
N CYS A 152 -7.37 14.01 4.80
CA CYS A 152 -8.58 13.27 4.56
C CYS A 152 -8.37 11.80 4.98
N LEU A 153 -9.27 11.28 5.80
CA LEU A 153 -9.33 9.92 6.26
C LEU A 153 -10.55 9.25 5.64
N ALA A 154 -10.35 8.09 5.05
CA ALA A 154 -11.41 7.28 4.48
C ALA A 154 -11.45 5.92 5.20
N GLY A 155 -12.64 5.53 5.67
CA GLY A 155 -12.86 4.19 6.21
C GLY A 155 -12.94 3.13 5.10
N TRP A 156 -12.97 1.87 5.50
CA TRP A 156 -12.79 0.73 4.61
C TRP A 156 -13.67 0.72 3.35
N PRO A 157 -15.00 0.98 3.40
CA PRO A 157 -15.83 0.94 2.21
C PRO A 157 -15.39 1.92 1.10
N VAL A 158 -14.83 3.07 1.50
CA VAL A 158 -14.29 4.06 0.56
C VAL A 158 -12.88 3.66 0.14
N THR A 159 -12.03 3.20 1.08
CA THR A 159 -10.70 2.67 0.79
C THR A 159 -10.72 1.59 -0.30
N GLU A 160 -11.65 0.63 -0.19
CA GLU A 160 -11.79 -0.47 -1.14
C GLU A 160 -12.23 0.04 -2.53
N ARG A 161 -13.20 0.95 -2.56
CA ARG A 161 -13.68 1.60 -3.79
C ARG A 161 -12.54 2.36 -4.49
N VAL A 162 -11.75 3.11 -3.73
CA VAL A 162 -10.56 3.81 -4.21
C VAL A 162 -9.56 2.83 -4.80
N ALA A 163 -9.26 1.72 -4.11
CA ALA A 163 -8.33 0.72 -4.61
C ALA A 163 -8.82 0.01 -5.87
N ARG A 164 -10.11 -0.31 -5.99
CA ARG A 164 -10.69 -0.87 -7.23
C ARG A 164 -10.53 0.09 -8.40
N GLN A 165 -10.82 1.38 -8.19
CA GLN A 165 -10.61 2.42 -9.21
C GLN A 165 -9.13 2.51 -9.65
N VAL A 166 -8.22 2.50 -8.67
CA VAL A 166 -6.77 2.52 -8.93
C VAL A 166 -6.33 1.27 -9.68
N ALA A 167 -6.81 0.09 -9.30
CA ALA A 167 -6.49 -1.18 -9.95
C ALA A 167 -6.87 -1.16 -11.43
N GLY A 168 -8.11 -0.72 -11.72
CA GLY A 168 -8.55 -0.53 -13.09
C GLY A 168 -7.67 0.45 -13.87
N ARG A 169 -7.32 1.60 -13.28
CA ARG A 169 -6.51 2.64 -13.95
C ARG A 169 -5.06 2.19 -14.21
N LEU A 170 -4.44 1.48 -13.27
CA LEU A 170 -3.04 1.08 -13.32
C LEU A 170 -2.86 -0.41 -13.68
N ALA A 171 -3.86 -1.02 -14.32
CA ALA A 171 -3.85 -2.45 -14.67
C ALA A 171 -2.59 -2.87 -15.45
N ASP A 172 -2.14 -2.06 -16.40
CA ASP A 172 -0.95 -2.35 -17.23
C ASP A 172 0.34 -2.45 -16.40
N GLU A 173 0.41 -1.81 -15.23
CA GLU A 173 1.53 -1.89 -14.29
C GLU A 173 1.34 -2.98 -13.23
N ILE A 174 0.09 -3.19 -12.80
CA ILE A 174 -0.25 -4.10 -11.70
C ILE A 174 -0.30 -5.56 -12.17
N LEU A 175 -0.89 -5.85 -13.32
CA LEU A 175 -1.06 -7.20 -13.85
C LEU A 175 0.29 -7.94 -14.04
N PRO A 176 1.35 -7.32 -14.60
CA PRO A 176 2.67 -7.96 -14.67
C PRO A 176 3.25 -8.35 -13.32
N GLU A 177 3.07 -7.52 -12.28
CA GLU A 177 3.56 -7.84 -10.94
C GLU A 177 2.71 -8.93 -10.27
N ALA A 178 1.39 -8.90 -10.46
CA ALA A 178 0.50 -9.95 -9.95
C ALA A 178 0.82 -11.31 -10.58
N ASP A 179 1.06 -11.34 -11.88
CA ASP A 179 1.48 -12.54 -12.62
C ASP A 179 2.85 -13.04 -12.15
N ARG A 180 3.86 -12.16 -12.02
CA ARG A 180 5.17 -12.52 -11.48
C ARG A 180 5.09 -13.17 -10.10
N LYS A 181 4.26 -12.62 -9.21
CA LYS A 181 4.03 -13.20 -7.87
C LYS A 181 3.28 -14.52 -7.92
N GLN A 182 2.27 -14.64 -8.78
CA GLN A 182 1.53 -15.88 -8.97
C GLN A 182 2.44 -17.01 -9.49
N GLN A 183 3.32 -16.71 -10.45
CA GLN A 183 4.34 -17.65 -10.91
C GLN A 183 5.32 -18.04 -9.79
N GLY A 184 5.70 -17.10 -8.92
CA GLY A 184 6.52 -17.39 -7.74
C GLY A 184 5.84 -18.38 -6.79
N ILE A 185 4.54 -18.23 -6.55
CA ILE A 185 3.73 -19.16 -5.74
C ILE A 185 3.71 -20.55 -6.38
N GLU A 186 3.52 -20.64 -7.69
CA GLU A 186 3.48 -21.90 -8.43
C GLU A 186 4.84 -22.61 -8.44
N GLN A 187 5.94 -21.86 -8.61
CA GLN A 187 7.29 -22.39 -8.50
C GLN A 187 7.57 -22.93 -7.10
N GLU A 188 7.18 -22.21 -6.04
CA GLU A 188 7.33 -22.69 -4.67
C GLU A 188 6.55 -23.99 -4.43
N ARG A 189 5.35 -24.13 -5.00
CA ARG A 189 4.55 -25.37 -4.95
C ARG A 189 5.22 -26.53 -5.71
N ALA A 190 5.82 -26.24 -6.86
CA ALA A 190 6.46 -27.23 -7.73
C ALA A 190 7.79 -27.76 -7.18
N GLN A 191 8.49 -27.01 -6.32
CA GLN A 191 9.72 -27.49 -5.69
C GLN A 191 9.48 -28.78 -4.88
N SER A 192 10.47 -29.65 -4.76
CA SER A 192 10.32 -30.85 -3.91
C SER A 192 10.55 -30.47 -2.44
N SER A 193 9.67 -30.93 -1.54
CA SER A 193 9.75 -30.65 -0.09
C SER A 193 11.08 -31.07 0.55
N TRP A 194 11.81 -32.00 -0.07
CA TRP A 194 13.13 -32.48 0.34
C TRP A 194 14.26 -31.45 0.24
N TYR A 195 14.12 -30.42 -0.59
CA TYR A 195 15.17 -29.40 -0.80
C TYR A 195 14.95 -28.11 0.00
N SER A 196 13.83 -28.00 0.71
CA SER A 196 13.47 -26.82 1.49
C SER A 196 13.73 -27.06 2.98
N TYR A 197 14.71 -26.36 3.55
CA TYR A 197 14.98 -26.39 5.00
C TYR A 197 13.82 -25.76 5.81
N SER A 198 12.90 -25.05 5.16
CA SER A 198 11.64 -24.57 5.72
C SER A 198 10.48 -25.52 5.39
N ARG A 199 9.64 -25.81 6.38
CA ARG A 199 8.37 -26.49 6.15
C ARG A 199 7.50 -25.59 5.25
N ARG A 200 7.21 -26.04 4.02
CA ARG A 200 6.26 -25.35 3.13
C ARG A 200 4.94 -25.11 3.85
N ASP A 201 4.42 -23.90 3.76
CA ASP A 201 3.12 -23.52 4.33
C ASP A 201 2.09 -23.31 3.21
N ASP A 202 1.43 -24.39 2.80
CA ASP A 202 0.44 -24.36 1.73
C ASP A 202 -0.72 -23.40 2.02
N ARG A 203 -1.09 -23.20 3.30
CA ARG A 203 -2.14 -22.25 3.68
C ARG A 203 -1.76 -20.82 3.38
N LYS A 204 -0.49 -20.48 3.63
CA LYS A 204 0.05 -19.16 3.27
C LYS A 204 0.03 -18.98 1.75
N LEU A 205 0.45 -19.99 0.99
CA LEU A 205 0.45 -19.94 -0.48
C LEU A 205 -0.96 -19.84 -1.06
N ASP A 206 -1.95 -20.49 -0.46
CA ASP A 206 -3.36 -20.37 -0.84
C ASP A 206 -3.89 -18.95 -0.56
N ALA A 207 -3.54 -18.38 0.60
CA ALA A 207 -3.92 -17.00 0.94
C ALA A 207 -3.29 -15.99 -0.02
N GLU A 208 -2.00 -16.12 -0.34
CA GLU A 208 -1.32 -15.24 -1.30
C GLU A 208 -1.90 -15.37 -2.71
N SER A 209 -2.22 -16.59 -3.17
CA SER A 209 -2.85 -16.79 -4.47
C SER A 209 -4.27 -16.22 -4.51
N ALA A 210 -5.02 -16.30 -3.42
CA ALA A 210 -6.31 -15.61 -3.31
C ALA A 210 -6.17 -14.09 -3.47
N VAL A 211 -5.13 -13.49 -2.89
CA VAL A 211 -4.85 -12.05 -3.07
C VAL A 211 -4.56 -11.75 -4.54
N MET A 212 -3.76 -12.56 -5.24
CA MET A 212 -3.46 -12.33 -6.66
C MET A 212 -4.73 -12.41 -7.53
N ARG A 213 -5.62 -13.36 -7.25
CA ARG A 213 -6.92 -13.46 -7.93
C ARG A 213 -7.78 -12.21 -7.70
N THR A 214 -7.87 -11.72 -6.46
CA THR A 214 -8.61 -10.48 -6.15
C THR A 214 -8.02 -9.26 -6.87
N VAL A 215 -6.69 -9.09 -6.84
CA VAL A 215 -6.02 -7.97 -7.53
C VAL A 215 -6.30 -8.01 -9.04
N ARG A 216 -6.20 -9.19 -9.65
CA ARG A 216 -6.48 -9.39 -11.08
C ARG A 216 -7.93 -9.06 -11.41
N ALA A 217 -8.88 -9.54 -10.62
CA ALA A 217 -10.30 -9.24 -10.80
C ALA A 217 -10.58 -7.72 -10.72
N TRP A 218 -9.92 -7.01 -9.81
CA TRP A 218 -10.10 -5.56 -9.65
C TRP A 218 -9.44 -4.73 -10.77
N CYS A 219 -8.49 -5.28 -11.51
CA CYS A 219 -7.94 -4.64 -12.71
C CYS A 219 -8.95 -4.61 -13.88
N GLY A 220 -10.00 -5.45 -13.81
CA GLY A 220 -11.03 -5.60 -14.83
C GLY A 220 -10.75 -6.74 -15.81
N GLU A 221 -11.80 -7.48 -16.17
CA GLU A 221 -11.74 -8.67 -17.03
C GLU A 221 -11.12 -8.36 -18.40
N ASP A 222 -11.64 -7.36 -19.12
CA ASP A 222 -11.11 -6.97 -20.44
C ASP A 222 -9.60 -6.69 -20.45
N LYS A 223 -9.08 -6.05 -19.39
CA LYS A 223 -7.66 -5.71 -19.29
C LYS A 223 -6.82 -6.93 -18.93
N ALA A 224 -7.35 -7.77 -18.05
CA ALA A 224 -6.73 -9.03 -17.66
C ALA A 224 -6.62 -9.98 -18.86
N ASP A 225 -7.68 -10.11 -19.65
CA ASP A 225 -7.72 -10.95 -20.85
C ASP A 225 -6.76 -10.44 -21.93
N ARG A 226 -6.74 -9.12 -22.15
CA ARG A 226 -5.76 -8.50 -23.07
C ARG A 226 -4.32 -8.73 -22.61
N TYR A 227 -4.06 -8.67 -21.30
CA TYR A 227 -2.74 -8.99 -20.77
C TYR A 227 -2.37 -10.45 -21.03
N ASP A 228 -3.29 -11.40 -20.80
CA ASP A 228 -3.05 -12.82 -21.07
C ASP A 228 -2.79 -13.09 -22.55
N GLU A 229 -3.55 -12.45 -23.44
CA GLU A 229 -3.31 -12.52 -24.88
C GLU A 229 -1.89 -12.01 -25.22
N LEU A 230 -1.47 -10.87 -24.65
CA LEU A 230 -0.13 -10.34 -24.85
C LEU A 230 0.97 -11.29 -24.33
N VAL A 231 0.75 -11.92 -23.17
CA VAL A 231 1.68 -12.93 -22.62
C VAL A 231 1.76 -14.14 -23.54
N ALA A 232 0.62 -14.66 -23.99
CA ALA A 232 0.56 -15.80 -24.90
C ALA A 232 1.22 -15.51 -26.26
N LEU A 233 0.95 -14.33 -26.84
CA LEU A 233 1.59 -13.89 -28.08
C LEU A 233 3.11 -13.75 -27.90
N ARG A 234 3.57 -13.21 -26.77
CA ARG A 234 5.01 -13.11 -26.49
C ARG A 234 5.64 -14.50 -26.35
N ALA A 235 5.00 -15.43 -25.65
CA ALA A 235 5.48 -16.79 -25.53
C ALA A 235 5.57 -17.49 -26.90
N GLU A 236 4.59 -17.26 -27.77
CA GLU A 236 4.60 -17.80 -29.13
C GLU A 236 5.72 -17.21 -29.98
N VAL A 237 5.97 -15.90 -29.90
CA VAL A 237 7.10 -15.25 -30.57
C VAL A 237 8.43 -15.85 -30.12
N ILE A 238 8.61 -16.07 -28.81
CA ILE A 238 9.82 -16.71 -28.26
C ILE A 238 9.97 -18.13 -28.82
N ARG A 239 8.90 -18.94 -28.76
CA ARG A 239 8.89 -20.33 -29.28
C ARG A 239 9.25 -20.39 -30.76
N LEU A 240 8.68 -19.52 -31.58
CA LEU A 240 9.00 -19.43 -33.02
C LEU A 240 10.46 -19.02 -33.22
N GLY A 241 10.95 -18.06 -32.44
CA GLY A 241 12.35 -17.66 -32.42
C GLY A 241 13.29 -18.85 -32.17
N GLU A 242 13.05 -19.61 -31.09
CA GLU A 242 13.87 -20.78 -30.76
C GLU A 242 13.87 -21.85 -31.87
N LEU A 243 12.72 -22.05 -32.53
CA LEU A 243 12.62 -23.00 -33.64
C LEU A 243 13.45 -22.54 -34.84
N VAL A 244 13.44 -21.25 -35.15
CA VAL A 244 14.26 -20.68 -36.21
C VAL A 244 15.75 -20.79 -35.88
N GLU A 245 16.15 -20.50 -34.64
CA GLU A 245 17.55 -20.69 -34.20
C GLU A 245 18.00 -22.14 -34.35
N LYS A 246 17.16 -23.10 -33.94
CA LYS A 246 17.43 -24.55 -34.13
C LYS A 246 17.56 -24.92 -35.61
N ALA A 247 16.71 -24.36 -36.48
CA ALA A 247 16.78 -24.60 -37.92
C ALA A 247 18.04 -23.98 -38.56
N ALA A 248 18.37 -22.74 -38.22
CA ALA A 248 19.57 -22.06 -38.70
C ALA A 248 20.84 -22.79 -38.26
N LYS A 249 20.89 -23.29 -37.03
CA LYS A 249 21.98 -24.16 -36.55
C LYS A 249 22.08 -25.44 -37.37
N ALA A 250 20.98 -26.14 -37.59
CA ALA A 250 20.97 -27.38 -38.39
C ALA A 250 21.40 -27.17 -39.86
N LEU A 251 21.11 -25.99 -40.43
CA LEU A 251 21.58 -25.60 -41.77
C LEU A 251 23.08 -25.30 -41.78
N ARG A 252 23.59 -24.60 -40.76
CA ARG A 252 25.05 -24.36 -40.60
C ARG A 252 25.81 -25.68 -40.48
N ASP A 253 25.33 -26.60 -39.65
CA ASP A 253 25.95 -27.91 -39.43
C ASP A 253 26.02 -28.76 -40.72
N ARG A 254 25.15 -28.47 -41.71
CA ARG A 254 25.13 -29.12 -43.03
C ARG A 254 25.85 -28.33 -44.14
N GLY A 255 26.56 -27.25 -43.80
CA GLY A 255 27.32 -26.45 -44.75
C GLY A 255 26.52 -25.37 -45.50
N HIS A 256 25.23 -25.18 -45.17
CA HIS A 256 24.38 -24.13 -45.76
C HIS A 256 24.48 -22.80 -45.00
N GLY A 257 25.69 -22.37 -44.69
CA GLY A 257 25.94 -21.19 -43.83
C GLY A 257 25.36 -19.88 -44.36
N VAL A 258 25.40 -19.67 -45.68
CA VAL A 258 24.85 -18.45 -46.32
C VAL A 258 23.32 -18.37 -46.14
N ILE A 259 22.62 -19.50 -46.27
CA ILE A 259 21.16 -19.56 -46.09
C ILE A 259 20.80 -19.30 -44.63
N ALA A 260 21.52 -19.92 -43.69
CA ALA A 260 21.33 -19.69 -42.26
C ALA A 260 21.54 -18.22 -41.88
N SER A 261 22.61 -17.57 -42.37
CA SER A 261 22.87 -16.15 -42.10
C SER A 261 21.85 -15.20 -42.70
N THR A 262 21.19 -15.57 -43.81
CA THR A 262 20.09 -14.78 -44.36
C THR A 262 18.83 -14.90 -43.51
N ILE A 263 18.46 -16.12 -43.09
CA ILE A 263 17.31 -16.35 -42.21
C ILE A 263 17.46 -15.59 -40.88
N GLU A 264 18.66 -15.61 -40.28
CA GLU A 264 18.94 -14.87 -39.04
C GLU A 264 18.86 -13.35 -39.22
N ARG A 265 19.30 -12.85 -40.38
CA ARG A 265 19.20 -11.42 -40.72
C ARG A 265 17.75 -10.98 -40.93
N ASP A 266 16.97 -11.80 -41.64
CA ASP A 266 15.58 -11.52 -41.97
C ASP A 266 14.66 -11.60 -40.75
N LEU A 267 15.05 -12.37 -39.72
CA LEU A 267 14.32 -12.41 -38.45
C LEU A 267 14.33 -11.07 -37.71
N GLY A 268 15.34 -10.23 -37.94
CA GLY A 268 15.40 -8.82 -37.49
C GLY A 268 15.37 -8.57 -35.97
N VAL A 269 15.17 -9.59 -35.14
CA VAL A 269 15.05 -9.49 -33.68
C VAL A 269 15.93 -10.56 -33.01
N HIS A 270 16.92 -10.14 -32.21
CA HIS A 270 17.67 -11.08 -31.38
C HIS A 270 16.80 -11.55 -30.22
N ILE A 271 16.53 -12.86 -30.09
CA ILE A 271 15.65 -13.43 -29.06
C ILE A 271 16.09 -13.04 -27.64
N ALA A 272 17.40 -12.85 -27.42
CA ALA A 272 17.96 -12.33 -26.17
C ALA A 272 17.43 -10.94 -25.74
N THR A 273 16.83 -10.16 -26.65
CA THR A 273 16.19 -8.86 -26.33
C THR A 273 14.72 -8.98 -25.94
N LEU A 274 14.12 -10.16 -26.05
CA LEU A 274 12.72 -10.44 -25.71
C LEU A 274 12.56 -11.09 -24.32
N ASP A 275 13.67 -11.44 -23.65
CA ASP A 275 13.72 -12.07 -22.34
C ASP A 275 13.24 -11.10 -21.22
N PRO A 276 12.38 -11.51 -20.27
CA PRO A 276 11.75 -10.62 -19.29
C PRO A 276 12.72 -9.91 -18.33
N ASP A 277 13.95 -10.42 -18.16
CA ASP A 277 14.90 -9.95 -17.14
C ASP A 277 15.77 -8.76 -17.57
N VAL A 278 15.56 -8.19 -18.76
CA VAL A 278 16.45 -7.13 -19.30
C VAL A 278 15.97 -5.70 -19.00
N ARG A 279 14.86 -5.49 -18.27
CA ARG A 279 14.43 -4.13 -17.87
C ARG A 279 14.73 -3.85 -16.40
N ARG A 280 15.84 -3.14 -16.18
CA ARG A 280 16.26 -2.48 -14.93
C ARG A 280 15.27 -1.42 -14.46
#